data_AF-A0A523QSS9-F1
#
_entry.id   AF-A0A523QSS9-F1
#
_cell.length_a   1.000
_cell.length_b   1.000
_cell.length_c   1.000
_cell.angle_alpha   90.00
_cell.angle_beta   90.00
_cell.angle_gamma   90.00
#
_symmetry.space_group_name_H-M   'P 1'
#
loop_
_entity.id
_entity.type
_entity.pdbx_description
1 polymer ?
#
loop_
_entity_poly.entity_id
_entity_poly.type
_entity_poly.pdbx_seq_one_letter_code
_entity_poly.pdbx_strand_id
1 'polypeptide(L)'
;MKAINGIKVFNMSDFDWWAGADLESVKKAYLEETGLDAEEAFESDAPEELSDADLDRLRFHYDPDDRSKTISFREQLENMVRAGMSFPCVFASTEF
;
A
#
# COMPACT_ATOMS: atom_id res chain seq x y z
N MET A 1 -11.39 1.74 10.55
CA MET A 1 -9.93 1.72 10.43
C MET A 1 -9.31 2.81 11.30
N LYS A 2 -8.25 2.54 12.06
CA LYS A 2 -7.43 3.59 12.67
C LYS A 2 -6.34 4.01 11.69
N ALA A 3 -6.55 5.14 11.01
CA ALA A 3 -5.52 5.77 10.19
C ALA A 3 -4.30 6.14 11.05
N ILE A 4 -3.09 5.89 10.55
CA ILE A 4 -1.85 6.26 11.22
C ILE A 4 -1.48 7.66 10.73
N ASN A 5 -1.70 8.67 11.57
CA ASN A 5 -1.53 10.08 11.22
C ASN A 5 -2.34 10.52 9.98
N GLY A 6 -3.51 9.92 9.77
CA GLY A 6 -4.35 10.17 8.59
C GLY A 6 -3.97 9.37 7.34
N ILE A 7 -2.93 8.55 7.39
CA ILE A 7 -2.48 7.70 6.28
C ILE A 7 -3.08 6.30 6.39
N LYS A 8 -3.40 5.74 5.23
CA LYS A 8 -4.08 4.47 4.97
C LYS A 8 -3.31 3.68 3.92
N VAL A 9 -3.56 2.37 3.84
CA VAL A 9 -3.05 1.52 2.75
C VAL A 9 -4.22 1.02 1.92
N PHE A 10 -4.04 1.07 0.61
CA PHE A 10 -5.01 0.64 -0.38
C PHE A 10 -4.41 -0.49 -1.21
N ASN A 11 -5.20 -1.54 -1.42
CA ASN A 11 -4.92 -2.55 -2.42
C ASN A 11 -5.27 -1.95 -3.78
N MET A 12 -4.33 -1.96 -4.73
CA MET A 12 -4.52 -1.34 -6.05
C MET A 12 -4.73 -2.38 -7.16
N SER A 13 -4.11 -3.55 -7.01
CA SER A 13 -4.20 -4.72 -7.89
C SER A 13 -4.00 -5.98 -7.04
N ASP A 14 -4.01 -7.17 -7.62
CA ASP A 14 -3.59 -8.41 -6.93
C ASP A 14 -2.16 -8.36 -6.35
N PHE A 15 -1.32 -7.44 -6.82
CA PHE A 15 0.11 -7.42 -6.52
C PHE A 15 0.63 -6.11 -5.93
N ASP A 16 -0.12 -5.01 -6.01
CA ASP A 16 0.33 -3.68 -5.60
C ASP A 16 -0.48 -3.09 -4.45
N TRP A 17 0.25 -2.58 -3.46
CA TRP A 17 -0.30 -1.80 -2.36
C TRP A 17 0.30 -0.41 -2.34
N TRP A 18 -0.55 0.59 -2.11
CA TRP A 18 -0.16 2.00 -2.04
C TRP A 18 -0.64 2.64 -0.75
N ALA A 19 0.13 3.60 -0.23
CA ALA A 19 -0.23 4.33 0.97
C ALA A 19 -0.62 5.78 0.63
N GLY A 20 -1.66 6.30 1.27
CA GLY A 20 -2.13 7.67 1.08
C GLY A 20 -3.24 8.10 2.05
N ALA A 21 -3.68 9.34 1.94
CA ALA A 21 -4.72 9.89 2.82
C ALA A 21 -6.14 9.42 2.43
N ASP A 22 -6.37 9.26 1.13
CA ASP A 22 -7.65 8.88 0.54
C ASP A 22 -7.45 8.08 -0.74
N LEU A 23 -8.48 7.33 -1.14
CA LEU A 23 -8.44 6.45 -2.29
C LEU A 23 -8.30 7.23 -3.62
N GLU A 24 -8.92 8.41 -3.74
CA GLU A 24 -8.90 9.18 -4.99
C GLU A 24 -7.50 9.67 -5.35
N SER A 25 -6.77 10.22 -4.37
CA SER A 25 -5.38 10.67 -4.55
C SER A 25 -4.43 9.52 -4.86
N VAL A 26 -4.63 8.36 -4.20
CA VAL A 26 -3.84 7.15 -4.45
C VAL A 26 -4.10 6.57 -5.85
N LYS A 27 -5.37 6.45 -6.26
CA LYS A 27 -5.74 6.02 -7.62
C LYS A 27 -5.10 6.89 -8.67
N LYS A 28 -5.17 8.22 -8.50
CA LYS A 28 -4.58 9.16 -9.43
C LYS A 28 -3.07 8.94 -9.55
N ALA A 29 -2.36 8.84 -8.43
CA ALA A 29 -0.92 8.64 -8.42
C ALA A 29 -0.51 7.28 -9.04
N TYR A 30 -1.27 6.22 -8.76
CA TYR A 30 -1.04 4.90 -9.36
C TYR A 30 -1.17 4.90 -10.89
N LEU A 31 -2.21 5.55 -11.42
CA LEU A 31 -2.39 5.69 -12.88
C LEU A 31 -1.30 6.56 -13.50
N GLU A 32 -0.88 7.63 -12.82
CA GLU A 32 0.22 8.49 -13.28
C GLU A 32 1.57 7.73 -13.31
N GLU A 33 1.81 6.82 -12.37
CA GLU A 33 3.04 6.03 -12.30
C GLU A 33 3.07 4.86 -13.30
N THR A 34 1.96 4.12 -13.41
CA THR A 34 1.84 2.94 -14.29
C THR A 34 1.60 3.30 -15.74
N GLY A 35 0.98 4.46 -16.01
CA GLY A 35 0.56 4.88 -17.35
C GLY A 35 -0.63 4.11 -17.92
N LEU A 36 -1.26 3.24 -17.10
CA LEU A 36 -2.45 2.48 -17.47
C LEU A 36 -3.69 3.38 -17.42
N ASP A 37 -4.72 3.01 -18.18
CA ASP A 37 -6.05 3.57 -17.98
C ASP A 37 -6.77 2.90 -16.79
N ALA A 38 -7.83 3.53 -16.31
CA ALA A 38 -8.53 3.05 -15.11
C ALA A 38 -9.28 1.71 -15.32
N GLU A 39 -9.63 1.34 -16.55
CA GLU A 39 -10.28 0.07 -16.84
C GLU A 39 -9.25 -1.07 -16.90
N GLU A 40 -8.02 -0.78 -17.33
CA GLU A 40 -6.89 -1.72 -17.33
C GLU A 40 -6.25 -1.88 -15.94
N ALA A 41 -6.22 -0.81 -15.15
CA ALA A 41 -5.51 -0.77 -13.88
C ALA A 41 -6.27 -1.38 -12.69
N PHE A 42 -7.61 -1.43 -12.74
CA PHE A 42 -8.44 -1.75 -11.57
C PHE A 42 -9.35 -2.94 -11.83
N GLU A 43 -9.25 -3.95 -10.97
CA GLU A 43 -10.04 -5.18 -11.05
C GLU A 43 -11.37 -5.04 -10.30
N SER A 44 -12.22 -6.08 -10.28
CA SER A 44 -13.53 -5.95 -9.58
C SER A 44 -13.40 -5.84 -8.05
N ASP A 45 -12.30 -6.34 -7.48
CA ASP A 45 -12.03 -6.35 -6.02
C ASP A 45 -11.06 -5.22 -5.60
N ALA A 46 -10.48 -4.50 -6.57
CA ALA A 46 -9.51 -3.42 -6.32
C ALA A 46 -9.85 -2.18 -7.18
N PRO A 47 -9.65 -0.96 -6.68
CA PRO A 47 -8.88 -0.65 -5.49
C PRO A 47 -9.74 -0.53 -4.23
N GLU A 48 -9.24 -1.03 -3.11
CA GLU A 48 -9.92 -1.05 -1.81
C GLU A 48 -9.04 -0.60 -0.65
N GLU A 49 -9.63 -0.05 0.41
CA GLU A 49 -8.93 0.29 1.66
C GLU A 49 -8.72 -0.96 2.51
N LEU A 50 -7.47 -1.28 2.85
CA LEU A 50 -7.19 -2.42 3.72
C LEU A 50 -7.76 -2.20 5.11
N SER A 51 -8.40 -3.22 5.69
CA SER A 51 -8.91 -3.12 7.06
C SER A 51 -7.80 -3.12 8.11
N ASP A 52 -8.11 -2.70 9.36
CA ASP A 52 -7.17 -2.85 10.48
C ASP A 52 -6.69 -4.30 10.64
N ALA A 53 -7.60 -5.27 10.44
CA ALA A 53 -7.27 -6.69 10.53
C ALA A 53 -6.32 -7.14 9.41
N ASP A 54 -6.45 -6.57 8.21
CA ASP A 54 -5.53 -6.86 7.11
C ASP A 54 -4.16 -6.25 7.36
N LEU A 55 -4.08 -5.03 7.89
CA LEU A 55 -2.81 -4.41 8.28
C LEU A 55 -2.05 -5.22 9.33
N ASP A 56 -2.76 -5.87 10.26
CA ASP A 56 -2.16 -6.73 11.28
C ASP A 56 -1.80 -8.14 10.76
N ARG A 57 -2.52 -8.64 9.75
CA ARG A 57 -2.35 -9.98 9.18
C ARG A 57 -1.28 -10.04 8.09
N LEU A 58 -1.25 -9.06 7.19
CA LEU A 58 -0.34 -9.01 6.05
C LEU A 58 1.09 -8.75 6.49
N ARG A 59 2.05 -9.36 5.79
CA ARG A 59 3.48 -9.35 6.14
C ARG A 59 4.30 -8.63 5.07
N PHE A 60 5.09 -7.66 5.51
CA PHE A 60 6.05 -6.95 4.69
C PHE A 60 7.44 -7.58 4.89
N HIS A 61 8.06 -8.00 3.80
CA HIS A 61 9.43 -8.50 3.77
C HIS A 61 10.38 -7.33 3.55
N TYR A 62 11.10 -6.92 4.60
CA TYR A 62 11.99 -5.75 4.53
C TYR A 62 13.45 -6.10 4.20
N ASP A 63 13.82 -7.38 4.29
CA ASP A 63 15.16 -7.86 4.01
C ASP A 63 15.12 -8.72 2.72
N PRO A 64 15.74 -8.26 1.63
CA PRO A 64 15.74 -9.00 0.37
C PRO A 64 16.59 -10.28 0.42
N ASP A 65 17.57 -10.35 1.33
CA ASP A 65 18.47 -11.49 1.51
C ASP A 65 17.91 -12.52 2.50
N ASP A 66 17.00 -12.10 3.39
CA ASP A 66 16.36 -12.97 4.38
C ASP A 66 14.83 -12.82 4.42
N ARG A 67 14.15 -13.67 3.64
CA ARG A 67 12.67 -13.70 3.57
C ARG A 67 12.00 -14.06 4.89
N SER A 68 12.70 -14.59 5.89
CA SER A 68 12.11 -14.88 7.20
C SER A 68 11.87 -13.60 8.03
N LYS A 69 12.60 -12.53 7.70
CA LYS A 69 12.45 -11.24 8.36
C LYS A 69 11.27 -10.49 7.79
N THR A 70 10.20 -10.47 8.58
CA THR A 70 8.97 -9.77 8.25
C THR A 70 8.51 -8.89 9.39
N ILE A 71 7.76 -7.86 9.04
CA ILE A 71 6.94 -7.06 9.96
C ILE A 71 5.50 -7.03 9.44
N SER A 72 4.54 -6.65 10.27
CA SER A 72 3.17 -6.40 9.78
C SER A 72 3.12 -5.19 8.85
N PHE A 73 2.10 -5.14 7.99
CA PHE A 73 1.81 -3.94 7.19
C PHE A 73 1.56 -2.73 8.09
N ARG A 74 0.94 -2.92 9.26
CA ARG A 74 0.78 -1.87 10.27
C ARG A 74 2.13 -1.28 10.69
N GLU A 75 3.06 -2.12 11.12
CA GLU A 75 4.38 -1.67 11.58
C GLU A 75 5.17 -0.96 10.47
N GLN A 76 5.07 -1.46 9.24
CA GLN A 76 5.71 -0.81 8.09
C GLN A 76 5.10 0.57 7.81
N LEU A 77 3.77 0.71 7.89
CA LEU A 77 3.11 2.01 7.73
C LEU A 77 3.54 3.01 8.81
N GLU A 78 3.64 2.55 10.07
CA GLU A 78 4.16 3.38 11.16
C GLU A 78 5.61 3.83 10.89
N ASN A 79 6.45 2.94 10.36
CA ASN A 79 7.83 3.27 10.02
C ASN A 79 7.90 4.32 8.90
N MET A 80 7.10 4.19 7.85
CA MET A 80 7.05 5.17 6.74
C MET A 80 6.60 6.54 7.23
N VAL A 81 5.57 6.59 8.08
CA VAL A 81 5.08 7.85 8.67
C VAL A 81 6.13 8.47 9.59
N ARG A 82 6.80 7.68 10.44
CA ARG A 82 7.88 8.17 11.32
C ARG A 82 9.10 8.66 10.54
N ALA A 83 9.39 8.04 9.40
CA ALA A 83 10.47 8.46 8.50
C ALA A 83 10.13 9.74 7.72
N GLY A 84 8.87 10.20 7.77
CA GLY A 84 8.43 11.41 7.05
C GLY A 84 8.35 11.21 5.55
N MET A 85 7.99 10.00 5.10
CA MET A 85 7.76 9.71 3.68
C MET A 85 6.67 10.63 3.09
N SER A 86 6.82 10.94 1.80
CA SER A 86 5.78 11.65 1.05
C SER A 86 4.70 10.68 0.59
N PHE A 87 3.44 11.08 0.72
CA PHE A 87 2.28 10.31 0.28
C PHE A 87 1.47 11.11 -0.75
N PRO A 88 0.77 10.46 -1.71
CA PRO A 88 0.68 9.01 -1.89
C PRO A 88 1.96 8.39 -2.47
N CYS A 89 2.25 7.14 -2.13
CA CYS A 89 3.41 6.41 -2.64
C CYS A 89 3.18 4.89 -2.65
N VAL A 90 4.01 4.18 -3.41
CA VAL A 90 4.11 2.72 -3.35
C VAL A 90 4.40 2.28 -1.91
N PHE A 91 3.65 1.30 -1.43
CA PHE A 91 3.81 0.72 -0.10
C PHE A 91 4.49 -0.65 -0.17
N ALA A 92 3.99 -1.53 -1.03
CA ALA A 92 4.55 -2.86 -1.28
C ALA A 92 4.14 -3.33 -2.68
N SER A 93 4.95 -4.19 -3.30
CA SER A 93 4.57 -4.94 -4.49
C SER A 93 5.12 -6.36 -4.41
N THR A 94 4.42 -7.31 -5.04
CA THR A 94 4.94 -8.67 -5.27
C THR A 94 5.47 -8.89 -6.68
N GLU A 95 5.38 -7.89 -7.56
CA GLU A 95 6.02 -7.91 -8.87
C GLU A 95 7.51 -7.50 -8.72
N PHE A 96 8.42 -8.28 -9.31
CA PHE A 96 9.88 -8.15 -9.21
C PHE A 96 10.54 -8.06 -10.58
#